data_AF-A0A317D3Q0-F1
#
_entry.id   AF-A0A317D3Q0-F1
#
_cell.length_a   1.000
_cell.length_b   1.000
_cell.length_c   1.000
_cell.angle_alpha   90.00
_cell.angle_beta   90.00
_cell.angle_gamma   90.00
#
_symmetry.space_group_name_H-M   'P 1'
#
loop_
_entity.id
_entity.type
_entity.pdbx_description
1 polymer ?
#
loop_
_entity_poly.entity_id
_entity_poly.type
_entity_poly.pdbx_seq_one_letter_code
_entity_poly.pdbx_strand_id
1 'polypeptide(L)'
;MGKTWGVAVEYQGVPVEYPEDGSIDERVELASMTVDGESKTRITASVAAETEEQAREIGAAGIAELARSLRLPAEPVRVLVTD
;
A
#
# COMPACT_ATOMS: atom_id res chain seq x y z
N MET A 1 -4.82 20.58 11.07
CA MET A 1 -4.29 19.27 11.45
C MET A 1 -4.79 18.30 10.41
N GLY A 2 -3.90 17.65 9.65
CA GLY A 2 -4.28 16.66 8.66
C GLY A 2 -4.97 15.46 9.33
N LYS A 3 -5.85 14.80 8.61
CA LYS A 3 -6.53 13.58 9.07
C LYS A 3 -5.70 12.37 8.67
N THR A 4 -5.70 11.34 9.49
CA THR A 4 -5.08 10.06 9.14
C THR A 4 -6.13 9.19 8.46
N TRP A 5 -5.82 8.70 7.28
CA TRP A 5 -6.66 7.81 6.49
C TRP A 5 -6.01 6.43 6.42
N GLY A 6 -6.81 5.37 6.43
CA GLY A 6 -6.37 4.02 6.10
C GLY A 6 -6.44 3.81 4.59
N VAL A 7 -5.33 3.42 3.96
CA VAL A 7 -5.28 3.08 2.53
C VAL A 7 -4.88 1.63 2.39
N ALA A 8 -5.75 0.82 1.78
CA ALA A 8 -5.47 -0.57 1.48
C ALA A 8 -5.42 -0.79 -0.04
N VAL A 9 -4.33 -1.36 -0.52
CA VAL A 9 -4.12 -1.69 -1.92
C VAL A 9 -4.00 -3.20 -2.07
N GLU A 10 -4.77 -3.77 -2.98
CA GLU A 10 -4.76 -5.19 -3.30
C GLU A 10 -4.08 -5.42 -4.64
N TYR A 11 -3.11 -6.32 -4.67
CA TYR A 11 -2.44 -6.84 -5.85
C TYR A 11 -2.84 -8.31 -6.09
N GLN A 12 -2.70 -8.77 -7.33
CA GLN A 12 -2.82 -10.21 -7.60
C GLN A 12 -1.76 -10.97 -6.82
N GLY A 13 -2.13 -12.16 -6.32
CA GLY A 13 -1.21 -13.02 -5.59
C GLY A 13 -0.07 -13.46 -6.50
N VAL A 14 1.15 -13.12 -6.10
CA VAL A 14 2.38 -13.67 -6.65
C VAL A 14 3.28 -14.07 -5.48
N PRO A 15 4.18 -15.05 -5.64
CA PRO A 15 5.20 -15.33 -4.64
C PRO A 15 6.01 -14.06 -4.36
N VAL A 16 6.06 -13.65 -3.10
CA VAL A 16 6.66 -12.37 -2.69
C VAL A 16 7.98 -12.65 -2.00
N GLU A 17 9.05 -12.03 -2.50
CA GLU A 17 10.34 -11.99 -1.81
C GLU A 17 10.36 -10.74 -0.94
N TYR A 18 10.45 -10.90 0.39
CA TYR A 18 10.54 -9.78 1.31
C TYR A 18 11.91 -9.08 1.15
N PRO A 19 11.95 -7.80 0.77
CA PRO A 19 13.20 -7.05 0.78
C PRO A 19 13.66 -6.85 2.23
N GLU A 20 14.97 -6.90 2.45
CA GLU A 20 15.56 -6.68 3.78
C GLU A 20 15.42 -5.21 4.25
N ASP A 21 15.20 -4.29 3.30
CA ASP A 21 14.94 -2.86 3.53
C ASP A 21 13.90 -2.35 2.51
N GLY A 22 12.65 -2.24 2.96
CA GLY A 22 11.56 -1.61 2.20
C GLY A 22 11.30 -0.20 2.72
N SER A 23 12.01 0.80 2.20
CA SER A 23 11.69 2.19 2.50
C SER A 23 10.42 2.61 1.75
N ILE A 24 9.43 3.09 2.49
CA ILE A 24 8.19 3.70 2.01
C ILE A 24 8.26 5.22 2.23
N ASP A 25 7.49 6.00 1.46
CA ASP A 25 7.35 7.45 1.64
C ASP A 25 7.08 7.78 3.12
N GLU A 26 7.75 8.80 3.66
CA GLU A 26 7.68 9.17 5.09
C GLU A 26 6.27 9.51 5.59
N ARG A 27 5.34 9.80 4.68
CA ARG A 27 3.93 10.09 4.98
C ARG A 27 3.05 8.85 4.98
N VAL A 28 3.62 7.70 4.61
CA VAL A 28 2.95 6.41 4.45
C VAL A 28 3.54 5.47 5.49
N GLU A 29 2.81 5.24 6.57
CA GLU A 29 3.21 4.28 7.59
C GLU A 29 2.57 2.92 7.28
N LEU A 30 3.39 1.91 6.97
CA LEU A 30 2.87 0.56 6.72
C LEU A 30 2.21 0.02 8.00
N ALA A 31 0.91 -0.18 7.93
CA ALA A 31 0.12 -0.71 9.04
C ALA A 31 0.14 -2.24 9.05
N SER A 32 -0.09 -2.85 7.88
CA SER A 32 -0.04 -4.31 7.73
C SER A 32 0.16 -4.74 6.28
N MET A 33 0.73 -5.92 6.10
CA MET A 33 0.82 -6.58 4.81
C MET A 33 0.38 -8.04 4.94
N THR A 34 -0.53 -8.47 4.09
CA THR A 34 -1.00 -9.85 4.00
C THR A 34 -0.62 -10.41 2.63
N VAL A 35 0.18 -11.46 2.65
CA VAL A 35 0.63 -12.17 1.45
C VAL A 35 0.00 -13.56 1.47
N ASP A 36 -1.00 -13.78 0.62
CA ASP A 36 -1.59 -15.11 0.46
C ASP A 36 -0.78 -15.98 -0.53
N GLY A 37 0.15 -15.39 -1.29
CA GLY A 37 1.07 -16.09 -2.22
C GLY A 37 0.40 -16.68 -3.47
N GLU A 38 -0.87 -17.04 -3.38
CA GLU A 38 -1.64 -17.71 -4.44
C GLU A 38 -2.86 -16.89 -4.88
N SER A 39 -3.56 -16.19 -3.98
CA SER A 39 -4.78 -15.45 -4.34
C SER A 39 -4.56 -13.95 -4.47
N LYS A 40 -4.09 -13.30 -3.40
CA LYS A 40 -3.95 -11.83 -3.33
C LYS A 40 -2.87 -11.41 -2.36
N THR A 41 -2.23 -10.28 -2.65
CA THR A 41 -1.40 -9.57 -1.69
C THR A 41 -2.09 -8.26 -1.35
N ARG A 42 -2.35 -8.01 -0.06
CA ARG A 42 -2.94 -6.76 0.42
C ARG A 42 -1.92 -6.01 1.25
N ILE A 43 -1.66 -4.75 0.87
CA ILE A 43 -0.81 -3.84 1.62
C ILE A 43 -1.69 -2.73 2.17
N THR A 44 -1.62 -2.48 3.47
CA THR A 44 -2.38 -1.45 4.16
C THR A 44 -1.44 -0.46 4.81
N ALA A 45 -1.65 0.83 4.59
CA ALA A 45 -0.88 1.91 5.17
C ALA A 45 -1.78 2.99 5.77
N SER A 46 -1.24 3.71 6.75
CA SER A 46 -1.83 4.93 7.30
C SER A 46 -1.21 6.14 6.58
N VAL A 47 -2.07 7.06 6.14
CA VAL A 47 -1.67 8.21 5.32
C VAL A 47 -2.22 9.49 5.95
N ALA A 48 -1.34 10.43 6.26
CA ALA A 48 -1.74 11.76 6.70
C ALA A 48 -2.10 12.64 5.48
N ALA A 49 -3.37 13.03 5.36
CA ALA A 49 -3.87 13.84 4.25
C ALA A 49 -5.05 14.74 4.65
N GLU A 50 -5.33 15.76 3.84
CA GLU A 50 -6.45 16.68 4.05
C GLU A 50 -7.76 16.16 3.45
N THR A 51 -7.69 15.36 2.38
CA THR A 51 -8.86 14.79 1.67
C THR A 51 -8.69 13.30 1.40
N GLU A 52 -9.80 12.60 1.18
CA GLU A 52 -9.81 11.18 0.78
C GLU A 52 -9.06 10.96 -0.55
N GLU A 53 -9.23 11.87 -1.51
CA GLU A 53 -8.55 11.81 -2.81
C GLU A 53 -7.04 11.95 -2.65
N GLN A 54 -6.59 12.90 -1.83
CA GLN A 54 -5.18 13.08 -1.54
C GLN A 54 -4.60 11.87 -0.79
N ALA A 55 -5.34 11.31 0.17
CA ALA A 55 -4.94 10.08 0.85
C ALA A 55 -4.78 8.92 -0.13
N ARG A 56 -5.72 8.79 -1.08
CA ARG A 56 -5.69 7.77 -2.13
C ARG A 56 -4.43 7.89 -2.98
N GLU A 57 -4.10 9.08 -3.46
CA GLU A 57 -2.95 9.31 -4.33
C GLU A 57 -1.63 9.04 -3.60
N ILE A 58 -1.45 9.61 -2.40
CA ILE A 58 -0.24 9.42 -1.60
C ILE A 58 -0.08 7.96 -1.19
N GLY A 59 -1.15 7.35 -0.67
CA GLY A 59 -1.14 5.97 -0.21
C GLY A 59 -0.90 4.98 -1.34
N ALA A 60 -1.57 5.15 -2.49
CA ALA A 60 -1.35 4.29 -3.65
C ALA A 60 0.07 4.43 -4.20
N ALA A 61 0.62 5.65 -4.27
CA ALA A 61 1.98 5.87 -4.74
C ALA A 61 3.03 5.24 -3.79
N GLY A 62 2.92 5.49 -2.48
CA GLY A 62 3.85 4.93 -1.50
C GLY A 62 3.77 3.40 -1.41
N ILE A 63 2.57 2.84 -1.49
CA ILE A 63 2.39 1.39 -1.54
C ILE A 63 2.90 0.81 -2.86
N ALA A 64 2.77 1.51 -3.99
CA ALA A 64 3.29 1.05 -5.28
C ALA A 64 4.82 0.90 -5.28
N GLU A 65 5.55 1.77 -4.57
CA GLU A 65 7.01 1.61 -4.41
C GLU A 65 7.36 0.34 -3.63
N LEU A 66 6.66 0.08 -2.52
CA LEU A 66 6.82 -1.16 -1.76
C LEU A 66 6.43 -2.38 -2.62
N ALA A 67 5.30 -2.32 -3.31
CA ALA A 67 4.84 -3.38 -4.20
C ALA A 67 5.88 -3.72 -5.29
N ARG A 68 6.55 -2.70 -5.84
CA ARG A 68 7.64 -2.88 -6.80
C ARG A 68 8.85 -3.58 -6.19
N SER A 69 9.23 -3.22 -4.96
CA SER A 69 10.33 -3.89 -4.24
C SER A 69 10.03 -5.38 -3.98
N LEU A 70 8.75 -5.69 -3.75
CA LEU A 70 8.19 -7.02 -3.54
C LEU A 70 7.93 -7.79 -4.84
N ARG A 71 8.23 -7.20 -6.01
CA ARG A 71 7.94 -7.74 -7.35
C ARG A 71 6.47 -8.08 -7.59
N LEU A 72 5.56 -7.37 -6.92
CA LEU A 72 4.13 -7.45 -7.20
C LEU A 72 3.81 -6.82 -8.57
N PRO A 73 2.66 -7.16 -9.18
CA PRO A 73 2.19 -6.51 -10.40
C PRO A 73 2.15 -4.98 -10.27
N ALA A 74 2.45 -4.26 -11.35
CA ALA A 74 2.47 -2.80 -11.35
C ALA A 74 1.08 -2.19 -11.09
N GLU A 75 0.03 -2.85 -11.58
CA GLU A 75 -1.35 -2.38 -11.42
C GLU A 75 -2.04 -3.10 -10.25
N PRO A 76 -2.59 -2.34 -9.28
CA PRO A 76 -3.39 -2.94 -8.22
C PRO A 76 -4.76 -3.38 -8.76
N VAL A 77 -5.27 -4.46 -8.22
CA VAL A 77 -6.63 -4.96 -8.45
C VAL A 77 -7.65 -4.03 -7.81
N ARG A 78 -7.30 -3.44 -6.66
CA ARG A 78 -8.20 -2.56 -5.91
C ARG A 78 -7.43 -1.58 -5.02
N VAL A 79 -7.96 -0.37 -4.90
CA VAL A 79 -7.55 0.62 -3.89
C VAL A 79 -8.77 0.98 -3.05
N LEU A 80 -8.62 0.89 -1.74
CA LEU A 80 -9.62 1.19 -0.73
C LEU A 80 -9.08 2.29 0.18
N VAL A 81 -9.91 3.30 0.48
CA VAL A 81 -9.59 4.35 1.44
C VAL A 81 -10.66 4.33 2.53
N THR A 82 -10.23 4.44 3.78
CA THR A 82 -11.08 4.44 4.96
C THR A 82 -10.68 5.58 5.88
N ASP A 83 -11.67 6.08 6.62
CA ASP A 83 -11.54 7.16 7.59
C ASP A 83 -11.23 6.66 9.01
#